data_AF-A0A1E1V0J9-F1
#
_entry.id   AF-A0A1E1V0J9-F1
#
_cell.length_a   1.000
_cell.length_b   1.000
_cell.length_c   1.000
_cell.angle_alpha   90.00
_cell.angle_beta   90.00
_cell.angle_gamma   90.00
#
_symmetry.space_group_name_H-M   'P 1'
#
loop_
_entity.id
_entity.type
_entity.pdbx_description
1 polymer ?
#
loop_
_entity_poly.entity_id
_entity_poly.type
_entity_poly.pdbx_seq_one_letter_code
_entity_poly.pdbx_strand_id
1 'polypeptide(L)'
;MNGGQGRGAGNAHDRGAPATPASELIGRLRRVLRPEELDCACRETLDGALARFDQLERRREWRRQFAAARDHKERITALLAFLSELDALSEAESDRSVFEELALLFIEIARSAEAGAAALREL
;
A
#
# COMPACT_ATOMS: atom_id res chain seq x y z
N MET A 1 -16.21 -27.55 44.98
CA MET A 1 -17.03 -27.16 43.81
C MET A 1 -16.38 -25.91 43.22
N ASN A 2 -15.48 -26.05 42.23
CA ASN A 2 -15.73 -25.79 40.79
C ASN A 2 -16.62 -24.55 40.60
N GLY A 3 -16.16 -23.43 40.01
CA GLY A 3 -15.38 -23.30 38.78
C GLY A 3 -16.30 -22.58 37.79
N GLY A 4 -15.93 -21.37 37.33
CA GLY A 4 -16.84 -20.52 36.55
C GLY A 4 -16.16 -19.32 35.91
N GLN A 5 -15.28 -19.62 34.96
CA GLN A 5 -14.58 -18.70 34.07
C GLN A 5 -15.53 -18.27 32.94
N GLY A 6 -15.48 -16.99 32.54
CA GLY A 6 -16.30 -16.52 31.41
C GLY A 6 -16.16 -15.03 31.08
N ARG A 7 -14.93 -14.49 31.05
CA ARG A 7 -14.69 -13.18 30.42
C ARG A 7 -14.46 -13.41 28.93
N GLY A 8 -15.52 -13.21 28.14
CA GLY A 8 -15.45 -13.11 26.69
C GLY A 8 -14.66 -11.86 26.29
N ALA A 9 -13.44 -12.06 25.80
CA ALA A 9 -12.73 -11.05 25.05
C ALA A 9 -13.34 -11.00 23.64
N GLY A 10 -14.29 -10.09 23.45
CA GLY A 10 -14.77 -9.73 22.11
C GLY A 10 -13.61 -9.12 21.33
N ASN A 11 -13.13 -9.84 20.32
CA ASN A 11 -12.04 -9.43 19.46
C ASN A 11 -12.55 -8.34 18.49
N ALA A 12 -12.61 -7.10 18.97
CA ALA A 12 -13.07 -5.93 18.23
C ALA A 12 -11.92 -5.28 17.43
N HIS A 13 -11.27 -6.06 16.57
CA HIS A 13 -10.20 -5.57 15.68
C HIS A 13 -10.26 -6.18 14.27
N ASP A 14 -11.46 -6.43 13.77
CA ASP A 14 -11.71 -6.75 12.36
C ASP A 14 -12.63 -5.69 11.74
N ARG A 15 -12.26 -4.40 11.86
CA ARG A 15 -12.79 -3.40 10.93
C ARG A 15 -12.01 -3.61 9.64
N GLY A 16 -12.68 -4.22 8.68
CA GLY A 16 -12.14 -4.63 7.38
C GLY A 16 -11.16 -3.61 6.82
N ALA A 17 -9.89 -4.02 6.77
CA ALA A 17 -8.94 -3.41 5.86
C ALA A 17 -9.56 -3.48 4.45
N PRO A 18 -9.36 -2.46 3.61
CA PRO A 18 -9.86 -2.48 2.24
C PRO A 18 -9.45 -3.80 1.57
N ALA A 19 -10.41 -4.43 0.91
CA ALA A 19 -10.16 -5.67 0.18
C ALA A 19 -9.10 -5.38 -0.88
N THR A 20 -7.91 -5.96 -0.71
CA THR A 20 -6.87 -5.85 -1.71
C THR A 20 -7.29 -6.66 -2.94
N PRO A 21 -6.80 -6.33 -4.15
CA PRO A 21 -7.03 -7.14 -5.35
C PRO A 21 -6.66 -8.63 -5.15
N ALA A 22 -5.66 -8.89 -4.29
CA ALA A 22 -5.27 -10.25 -3.89
C ALA A 22 -6.35 -10.96 -3.06
N SER A 23 -6.97 -10.28 -2.10
CA SER A 23 -8.04 -10.84 -1.27
C SER A 23 -9.29 -11.20 -2.09
N GLU A 24 -9.61 -10.38 -3.09
CA GLU A 24 -10.71 -10.64 -4.02
C GLU A 24 -10.42 -11.85 -4.92
N LEU A 25 -9.19 -11.95 -5.45
CA LEU A 25 -8.75 -13.10 -6.23
C LEU A 25 -8.81 -14.40 -5.41
N ILE A 26 -8.39 -14.35 -4.14
CA ILE A 26 -8.47 -15.51 -3.25
C ILE A 26 -9.93 -15.88 -2.95
N GLY A 27 -10.82 -14.91 -2.80
CA GLY A 27 -12.26 -15.15 -2.71
C GLY A 27 -12.84 -15.82 -3.96
N ARG A 28 -12.31 -15.50 -5.16
CA ARG A 28 -12.66 -16.19 -6.41
C ARG A 28 -12.07 -17.60 -6.47
N LEU A 29 -10.81 -17.80 -6.06
CA LEU A 29 -10.16 -19.11 -5.99
C LEU A 29 -10.91 -20.05 -5.03
N ARG A 30 -11.32 -19.57 -3.86
CA ARG A 30 -12.15 -20.35 -2.91
C ARG A 30 -13.44 -20.87 -3.54
N ARG A 31 -14.07 -20.09 -4.42
CA ARG A 31 -15.30 -20.49 -5.12
C ARG A 31 -15.04 -21.55 -6.20
N VAL A 32 -13.93 -21.42 -6.93
CA VAL A 32 -13.58 -22.37 -8.01
C VAL A 32 -13.04 -23.69 -7.45
N LEU A 33 -12.23 -23.62 -6.39
CA LEU A 33 -11.53 -24.77 -5.81
C LEU A 33 -12.38 -25.55 -4.79
N ARG A 34 -13.68 -25.24 -4.66
CA ARG A 34 -14.64 -25.98 -3.83
C ARG A 34 -15.61 -26.79 -4.70
N PRO A 35 -15.18 -27.87 -5.39
CA PRO A 35 -16.12 -28.85 -5.90
C PRO A 35 -16.88 -29.54 -4.74
N GLU A 36 -18.10 -29.96 -5.02
CA GLU A 36 -19.00 -30.63 -4.07
C GLU A 36 -18.42 -31.96 -3.53
N GLU A 37 -17.46 -32.55 -4.25
CA GLU A 37 -16.86 -33.86 -3.97
C GLU A 37 -15.59 -33.83 -3.10
N LEU A 38 -15.09 -32.67 -2.67
CA LEU A 38 -13.98 -32.66 -1.71
C LEU A 38 -14.41 -33.28 -0.38
N ASP A 39 -13.58 -34.14 0.21
CA ASP A 39 -13.81 -34.57 1.58
C ASP A 39 -13.60 -33.42 2.58
N CYS A 40 -14.11 -33.57 3.81
CA CYS A 40 -14.00 -32.52 4.82
C CYS A 40 -12.55 -32.16 5.17
N ALA A 41 -11.64 -33.13 5.20
CA ALA A 41 -10.25 -32.90 5.57
C ALA A 41 -9.49 -32.11 4.48
N CYS A 42 -9.75 -32.41 3.20
CA CYS A 42 -9.23 -31.67 2.06
C CYS A 42 -9.79 -30.25 2.02
N ARG A 43 -11.08 -30.05 2.35
CA ARG A 43 -11.66 -28.70 2.47
C ARG A 43 -10.97 -27.86 3.54
N GLU A 44 -10.81 -28.40 4.75
CA GLU A 44 -10.14 -27.69 5.85
C GLU A 44 -8.68 -27.36 5.52
N THR A 45 -7.97 -28.30 4.89
CA THR A 45 -6.59 -28.10 4.45
C THR A 45 -6.50 -27.00 3.39
N LEU A 46 -7.40 -27.00 2.40
CA LEU A 46 -7.46 -25.99 1.34
C LEU A 46 -7.80 -24.61 1.89
N ASP A 47 -8.83 -24.50 2.73
CA ASP A 47 -9.23 -23.24 3.34
C ASP A 47 -8.11 -22.66 4.21
N GLY A 48 -7.43 -23.51 4.99
CA GLY A 48 -6.26 -23.13 5.78
C GLY A 48 -5.08 -22.67 4.92
N ALA A 49 -4.82 -23.33 3.78
CA ALA A 49 -3.79 -22.91 2.84
C ALA A 49 -4.11 -21.55 2.20
N LEU A 50 -5.35 -21.36 1.75
CA LEU A 50 -5.80 -20.10 1.14
C LEU A 50 -5.83 -18.94 2.16
N ALA A 51 -6.16 -19.21 3.43
CA ALA A 51 -6.09 -18.19 4.49
C ALA A 51 -4.65 -17.75 4.77
N ARG A 52 -3.70 -18.69 4.86
CA ARG A 52 -2.28 -18.35 5.02
C ARG A 52 -1.74 -17.57 3.82
N PHE A 53 -2.14 -17.97 2.61
CA PHE A 53 -1.74 -17.27 1.39
C PHE A 53 -2.27 -15.84 1.35
N ASP A 54 -3.54 -15.62 1.71
CA ASP A 54 -4.14 -14.28 1.80
C ASP A 54 -3.37 -13.37 2.76
N GLN A 55 -3.02 -13.90 3.94
CA GLN A 55 -2.23 -13.15 4.92
C GLN A 55 -0.84 -12.78 4.38
N LEU A 56 -0.19 -13.69 3.66
CA LEU A 56 1.13 -13.45 3.06
C LEU A 56 1.06 -12.38 1.96
N GLU A 57 0.06 -12.45 1.08
CA GLU A 57 -0.11 -11.46 0.00
C GLU A 57 -0.51 -10.09 0.55
N ARG A 58 -1.40 -10.00 1.55
CA ARG A 58 -1.70 -8.73 2.22
C ARG A 58 -0.44 -8.10 2.81
N ARG A 59 0.42 -8.89 3.48
CA ARG A 59 1.69 -8.40 4.04
C ARG A 59 2.71 -8.02 2.96
N ARG A 60 2.70 -8.71 1.82
CA ARG A 60 3.56 -8.39 0.67
C ARG A 60 3.13 -7.07 0.05
N GLU A 61 1.84 -6.88 -0.18
CA GLU A 61 1.28 -5.67 -0.78
C GLU A 61 1.49 -4.47 0.13
N TRP A 62 1.23 -4.61 1.43
CA TRP A 62 1.50 -3.56 2.41
C TRP A 62 2.97 -3.10 2.37
N ARG A 63 3.91 -4.05 2.32
CA ARG A 63 5.35 -3.74 2.19
C ARG A 63 5.69 -3.04 0.88
N ARG A 64 5.07 -3.45 -0.22
CA ARG A 64 5.27 -2.85 -1.54
C ARG A 64 4.79 -1.40 -1.56
N GLN A 65 3.56 -1.15 -1.13
CA GLN A 65 2.97 0.19 -1.13
C GLN A 65 3.72 1.13 -0.18
N PHE A 66 4.11 0.63 0.99
CA PHE A 66 4.90 1.41 1.94
C PHE A 66 6.32 1.73 1.42
N ALA A 67 6.95 0.80 0.68
CA ALA A 67 8.22 1.07 0.00
C ALA A 67 8.05 2.11 -1.11
N ALA A 68 7.03 1.98 -1.96
CA ALA A 68 6.74 2.95 -3.01
C ALA A 68 6.53 4.37 -2.46
N ALA A 69 5.80 4.52 -1.35
CA ALA A 69 5.63 5.81 -0.69
C ALA A 69 6.97 6.40 -0.19
N ARG A 70 7.89 5.55 0.30
CA ARG A 70 9.24 5.98 0.69
C ARG A 70 10.07 6.42 -0.51
N ASP A 71 10.02 5.67 -1.61
CA ASP A 71 10.74 6.01 -2.84
C ASP A 71 10.26 7.38 -3.38
N HIS A 72 8.95 7.65 -3.35
CA HIS A 72 8.42 8.97 -3.71
C HIS A 72 8.88 10.09 -2.77
N LYS A 73 8.95 9.82 -1.45
CA LYS A 73 9.52 10.77 -0.48
C LYS A 73 10.98 11.10 -0.82
N GLU A 74 11.79 10.08 -1.12
CA GLU A 74 13.20 10.27 -1.48
C GLU A 74 13.36 11.02 -2.81
N ARG A 75 12.52 10.74 -3.80
CA ARG A 75 12.46 11.50 -5.06
C ARG A 75 12.14 12.97 -4.80
N ILE A 76 11.16 13.29 -3.95
CA ILE A 76 10.85 14.67 -3.57
C ILE A 76 12.06 15.33 -2.90
N THR A 77 12.74 14.65 -1.97
CA THR A 77 13.97 15.20 -1.35
C THR A 77 15.04 15.53 -2.39
N ALA A 78 15.25 14.67 -3.39
CA ALA A 78 16.21 14.95 -4.46
C ALA A 78 15.78 16.14 -5.34
N LEU A 79 14.50 16.24 -5.70
CA LEU A 79 13.97 17.36 -6.48
C LEU A 79 14.08 18.68 -5.73
N LEU A 80 13.84 18.68 -4.42
CA LEU A 80 14.03 19.86 -3.57
C LEU A 80 15.50 20.31 -3.52
N ALA A 81 16.45 19.39 -3.62
CA ALA A 81 17.86 19.74 -3.70
C ALA A 81 18.18 20.51 -5.00
N PHE A 82 17.66 20.07 -6.15
CA PHE A 82 17.77 20.85 -7.39
C PHE A 82 17.03 22.18 -7.32
N LEU A 83 15.85 22.19 -6.70
CA LEU A 83 15.05 23.41 -6.56
C LEU A 83 15.72 24.47 -5.67
N SER A 84 16.72 24.12 -4.86
CA SER A 84 17.51 25.08 -4.10
C SER A 84 18.29 26.07 -4.98
N GLU A 85 18.48 25.75 -6.27
CA GLU A 85 19.03 26.70 -7.25
C GLU A 85 18.15 27.96 -7.40
N LEU A 86 16.84 27.85 -7.13
CA LEU A 86 15.93 28.99 -7.10
C LEU A 86 16.38 30.08 -6.11
N ASP A 87 17.02 29.71 -5.01
CA ASP A 87 17.51 30.65 -3.99
C ASP A 87 18.67 31.53 -4.52
N ALA A 88 19.37 31.06 -5.56
CA ALA A 88 20.45 31.80 -6.21
C ALA A 88 19.97 32.68 -7.37
N LEU A 89 18.72 32.51 -7.83
CA LEU A 89 18.18 33.31 -8.91
C LEU A 89 17.80 34.70 -8.44
N SER A 90 18.04 35.68 -9.32
CA SER A 90 17.62 37.06 -9.12
C SER A 90 16.77 37.54 -10.29
N GLU A 91 16.12 38.69 -10.13
CA GLU A 91 15.36 39.33 -11.21
C GLU A 91 16.22 39.66 -12.44
N ALA A 92 17.54 39.75 -12.26
CA ALA A 92 18.51 40.00 -13.31
C ALA A 92 18.88 38.75 -14.13
N GLU A 93 18.32 37.58 -13.82
CA GLU A 93 18.57 36.38 -14.62
C GLU A 93 18.10 36.59 -16.07
N SER A 94 19.07 36.40 -16.98
CA SER A 94 18.91 36.64 -18.40
C SER A 94 18.39 35.39 -19.12
N ASP A 95 18.74 34.21 -18.62
CA ASP A 95 18.27 32.95 -19.16
C ASP A 95 16.87 32.62 -18.61
N ARG A 96 15.86 32.86 -19.45
CA ARG A 96 14.47 32.57 -19.08
C ARG A 96 14.13 31.08 -19.08
N SER A 97 14.94 30.24 -19.70
CA SER A 97 14.70 28.79 -19.76
C SER A 97 14.87 28.13 -18.38
N VAL A 98 15.74 28.67 -17.53
CA VAL A 98 15.92 28.19 -16.15
C VAL A 98 14.62 28.24 -15.35
N PHE A 99 13.81 29.30 -15.51
CA PHE A 99 12.53 29.39 -14.81
C PHE A 99 11.52 28.32 -15.26
N GLU A 100 11.55 27.94 -16.53
CA GLU A 100 10.72 26.84 -17.06
C GLU A 100 11.19 25.50 -16.49
N GLU A 101 12.50 25.28 -16.40
CA GLU A 101 13.07 24.07 -15.79
C GLU A 101 12.69 23.95 -14.30
N LEU A 102 12.77 25.05 -13.54
CA LEU A 102 12.33 25.07 -12.14
C LEU A 102 10.81 24.86 -11.99
N ALA A 103 10.00 25.37 -12.92
CA ALA A 103 8.57 25.09 -12.94
C ALA A 103 8.28 23.59 -13.18
N LEU A 104 9.06 22.93 -14.05
CA LEU A 104 8.97 21.48 -14.26
C LEU A 104 9.34 20.70 -12.99
N LEU A 105 10.31 21.16 -12.19
CA LEU A 105 10.64 20.54 -10.91
C LEU A 105 9.47 20.60 -9.93
N PHE A 106 8.75 21.72 -9.84
CA PHE A 106 7.53 21.81 -9.00
C PHE A 106 6.44 20.84 -9.45
N ILE A 107 6.21 20.72 -10.76
CA ILE A 107 5.23 19.78 -11.32
C ILE A 107 5.62 18.34 -10.96
N GLU A 108 6.91 18.01 -11.04
CA GLU A 108 7.39 16.67 -10.73
C GLU A 108 7.33 16.34 -9.22
N ILE A 109 7.55 17.33 -8.36
CA ILE A 109 7.32 17.22 -6.91
C ILE A 109 5.83 16.93 -6.65
N ALA A 110 4.93 17.67 -7.28
CA ALA A 110 3.49 17.48 -7.11
C ALA A 110 3.06 16.07 -7.54
N ARG A 111 3.50 15.60 -8.71
CA ARG A 111 3.24 14.23 -9.18
C ARG A 111 3.79 13.17 -8.24
N SER A 112 5.01 13.37 -7.74
CA SER A 112 5.62 12.45 -6.77
C SER A 112 4.85 12.41 -5.46
N ALA A 113 4.35 13.56 -4.99
CA ALA A 113 3.55 13.67 -3.78
C ALA A 113 2.19 12.99 -3.94
N GLU A 114 1.52 13.19 -5.08
CA GLU A 114 0.26 12.53 -5.42
C GLU A 114 0.42 11.00 -5.47
N ALA A 115 1.47 10.51 -6.13
CA ALA A 115 1.75 9.07 -6.22
C ALA A 115 2.09 8.46 -4.85
N GLY A 116 2.91 9.14 -4.03
CA GLY A 116 3.18 8.70 -2.67
C GLY A 116 1.94 8.67 -1.79
N ALA A 117 1.05 9.67 -1.91
CA ALA A 117 -0.22 9.70 -1.20
C ALA A 117 -1.16 8.59 -1.67
N ALA A 118 -1.22 8.32 -2.97
CA ALA A 118 -2.00 7.22 -3.53
C ALA A 118 -1.53 5.87 -2.98
N ALA A 119 -0.22 5.60 -2.98
CA ALA A 119 0.35 4.37 -2.43
C ALA A 119 -0.04 4.15 -0.95
N LEU A 120 -0.05 5.22 -0.14
CA LEU A 120 -0.45 5.13 1.26
C LEU A 120 -1.95 4.92 1.47
N ARG A 121 -2.80 5.36 0.54
CA ARG A 121 -4.27 5.18 0.62
C ARG A 121 -4.70 3.73 0.34
N GLU A 122 -3.82 2.93 -0.27
CA GLU A 122 -4.02 1.51 -0.53
C GLU A 122 -3.70 0.62 0.69
N LEU A 123 -3.29 1.20 1.82
CA LEU A 123 -2.97 0.50 3.08
C LEU A 123 -4.18 0.39 4.01
#